data_AF-A0A4Z2AWY4-F1
#
_entry.id   AF-A0A4Z2AWY4-F1
#
_cell.length_a   1.000
_cell.length_b   1.000
_cell.length_c   1.000
_cell.angle_alpha   90.00
_cell.angle_beta   90.00
_cell.angle_gamma   90.00
#
_symmetry.space_group_name_H-M   'P 1'
#
loop_
_entity.id
_entity.type
_entity.pdbx_description
1 polymer ?
#
loop_
_entity_poly.entity_id
_entity_poly.type
_entity_poly.pdbx_seq_one_letter_code
_entity_poly.pdbx_strand_id
1 'polypeptide(L)'
;MSVGDSCGEVTPVPLFQILALFHVSLGQQLNLFWLHKVGVSAALLSTLSGVLSVDDIWGEEWHILRVSLQSTAPFLHILALASVTALSWFVAGYVIGRERSNLQGTVMLLYFILVFLVYLAPLMFTCPCIMDRHRLKARPAVIGRRGAPMLAPENTLMSFSRALQQGTSSVEADVSISVDGVPFLMRDHTLRRTTDVSQIFPDRQFSEASFFNWTEIRSLNAGQWFLKSDPYWTVQALTARDRSKISNQTVCSLVEMLRLVARSNSSALINIRKPPSGHPRYQNWFMDTLWAVQKSGISQKRVRTNVLER
;
A
#
# COMPACT_ATOMS: atom_id res chain seq x y z
N MET A 1 -49.29 -11.22 -11.96
CA MET A 1 -48.31 -10.29 -11.38
C MET A 1 -47.59 -11.05 -10.28
N SER A 2 -46.39 -11.59 -10.54
CA SER A 2 -45.06 -10.98 -10.26
C SER A 2 -44.94 -10.62 -8.78
N VAL A 3 -44.03 -11.18 -7.99
CA VAL A 3 -42.55 -11.05 -8.01
C VAL A 3 -41.99 -12.32 -7.31
N GLY A 4 -40.89 -13.00 -7.67
CA GLY A 4 -39.70 -12.59 -8.41
C GLY A 4 -38.46 -12.54 -7.50
N ASP A 5 -38.20 -13.56 -6.68
CA ASP A 5 -36.96 -13.65 -5.88
C ASP A 5 -35.89 -14.45 -6.63
N SER A 6 -34.95 -13.72 -7.23
CA SER A 6 -33.71 -14.24 -7.82
C SER A 6 -32.69 -14.51 -6.72
N CYS A 7 -32.59 -15.77 -6.28
CA CYS A 7 -31.38 -16.26 -5.65
C CYS A 7 -30.43 -16.70 -6.76
N GLY A 8 -29.42 -15.85 -7.07
CA GLY A 8 -28.41 -16.15 -8.07
C GLY A 8 -27.56 -17.34 -7.63
N GLU A 9 -27.91 -18.53 -8.13
CA GLU A 9 -26.99 -19.67 -8.17
C GLU A 9 -25.81 -19.27 -9.07
N VAL A 10 -24.71 -18.87 -8.43
CA VAL A 10 -23.40 -18.78 -9.07
C VAL A 10 -23.02 -20.21 -9.44
N THR A 11 -23.40 -20.61 -10.65
CA THR A 11 -22.94 -21.87 -11.24
C THR A 11 -21.41 -21.89 -11.21
N PRO A 12 -20.77 -22.98 -10.77
CA PRO A 12 -19.32 -23.09 -10.76
C PRO A 12 -18.81 -23.34 -12.18
N VAL A 13 -18.92 -22.32 -13.04
CA VAL A 13 -18.35 -22.26 -14.39
C VAL A 13 -16.90 -22.78 -14.44
N PRO A 14 -15.99 -22.44 -13.50
CA PRO A 14 -14.63 -22.99 -13.52
C PRO A 14 -14.58 -24.51 -13.27
N LEU A 15 -15.47 -25.07 -12.46
CA LEU A 15 -15.54 -26.51 -12.21
C LEU A 15 -15.93 -27.27 -13.49
N PHE A 16 -16.90 -26.75 -14.24
CA PHE A 16 -17.32 -27.34 -15.50
C PHE A 16 -16.25 -27.24 -16.60
N GLN A 17 -15.47 -26.15 -16.63
CA GLN A 17 -14.33 -26.02 -17.55
C GLN A 17 -13.23 -27.04 -17.23
N ILE A 18 -12.91 -27.23 -15.94
CA ILE A 18 -11.93 -28.23 -15.50
C ILE A 18 -12.43 -29.65 -15.85
N LEU A 19 -13.70 -29.96 -15.57
CA LEU A 19 -14.28 -31.27 -15.88
C LEU A 19 -14.29 -31.54 -17.39
N ALA A 20 -14.59 -30.53 -18.22
CA ALA A 20 -14.58 -30.63 -19.66
C ALA A 20 -13.17 -30.91 -20.21
N LEU A 21 -12.15 -30.23 -19.70
CA LEU A 21 -10.75 -30.49 -20.07
C LEU A 21 -10.31 -31.92 -19.71
N PHE A 22 -10.72 -32.42 -18.53
CA PHE A 22 -10.49 -33.81 -18.13
C PHE A 22 -11.18 -34.81 -19.08
N HIS A 23 -12.44 -34.61 -19.44
CA HIS A 23 -13.15 -35.49 -20.37
C HIS A 23 -12.55 -35.51 -21.78
N VAL A 24 -12.10 -34.35 -22.29
CA VAL A 24 -11.37 -34.27 -23.57
C VAL A 24 -10.06 -35.06 -23.49
N SER A 25 -9.31 -34.93 -22.39
CA SER A 25 -8.04 -35.66 -22.21
C SER A 25 -8.21 -37.19 -22.11
N LEU A 26 -9.40 -37.65 -21.68
CA LEU A 26 -9.78 -39.06 -21.60
C LEU A 26 -10.39 -39.60 -22.91
N GLY A 27 -10.43 -38.80 -23.98
CA GLY A 27 -10.96 -39.19 -25.29
C GLY A 27 -12.47 -39.45 -25.30
N GLN A 28 -13.20 -39.01 -24.27
CA GLN A 28 -14.66 -39.17 -24.22
C GLN A 28 -15.35 -38.05 -24.99
N GLN A 29 -16.33 -38.41 -25.83
CA GLN A 29 -17.14 -37.45 -26.56
C GLN A 29 -18.02 -36.65 -25.59
N LEU A 30 -17.72 -35.37 -25.42
CA LEU A 30 -18.59 -34.44 -24.72
C LEU A 30 -19.80 -34.09 -25.59
N ASN A 31 -20.92 -34.77 -25.34
CA ASN A 31 -22.24 -34.37 -25.86
C ASN A 31 -22.76 -33.14 -25.09
N LEU A 32 -22.05 -32.02 -25.22
CA LEU A 32 -22.51 -30.72 -24.70
C LEU A 32 -23.57 -30.15 -25.64
N PHE A 33 -24.70 -29.74 -25.07
CA PHE A 33 -25.69 -28.92 -25.76
C PHE A 33 -25.03 -27.65 -26.31
N TRP A 34 -25.49 -27.15 -27.46
CA TRP A 34 -24.88 -26.01 -28.16
C TRP A 34 -24.71 -24.77 -27.26
N LEU A 35 -25.67 -24.52 -26.37
CA LEU A 35 -25.62 -23.44 -25.36
C LEU A 35 -24.39 -23.53 -24.45
N HIS A 36 -24.01 -24.73 -24.01
CA HIS A 36 -22.84 -24.92 -23.14
C HIS A 36 -21.53 -24.71 -23.91
N LYS A 37 -21.47 -25.09 -25.19
CA LYS A 37 -20.30 -24.82 -26.05
C LYS A 37 -20.09 -23.32 -26.22
N VAL A 38 -21.17 -22.58 -26.48
CA VAL A 38 -21.15 -21.11 -26.55
C VAL A 38 -20.73 -20.51 -25.20
N GLY A 39 -21.30 -20.97 -24.09
CA GLY A 39 -20.95 -20.50 -22.75
C GLY A 39 -19.48 -20.72 -22.39
N VAL A 40 -18.94 -21.92 -22.62
CA VAL A 40 -17.52 -22.24 -22.37
C VAL A 40 -16.60 -21.40 -23.25
N SER A 41 -16.94 -21.22 -24.53
CA SER A 41 -16.14 -20.45 -25.48
C SER A 41 -16.14 -18.95 -25.13
N ALA A 42 -17.30 -18.40 -24.76
CA ALA A 42 -17.44 -17.02 -24.31
C ALA A 42 -16.67 -16.78 -23.01
N ALA A 43 -16.74 -17.71 -22.05
CA ALA A 43 -15.95 -17.65 -20.83
C ALA A 43 -14.45 -17.68 -21.12
N LEU A 44 -13.99 -18.54 -22.03
CA LEU A 44 -12.57 -18.63 -22.41
C LEU A 44 -12.07 -17.36 -23.12
N LEU A 45 -12.89 -16.79 -24.01
CA LEU A 45 -12.58 -15.52 -24.68
C LEU A 45 -12.55 -14.35 -23.69
N SER A 46 -13.48 -14.33 -22.73
CA SER A 46 -13.53 -13.31 -21.68
C SER A 46 -12.31 -13.41 -20.75
N THR A 47 -11.89 -14.61 -20.35
CA THR A 47 -10.69 -14.79 -19.52
C THR A 47 -9.43 -14.40 -20.28
N LEU A 48 -9.31 -14.80 -21.56
CA LEU A 48 -8.16 -14.42 -22.39
C LEU A 48 -8.07 -12.90 -22.57
N SER A 49 -9.19 -12.25 -22.89
CA SER A 49 -9.26 -10.79 -23.01
C SER A 49 -8.94 -10.09 -21.69
N GLY A 50 -9.43 -10.61 -20.57
CA GLY A 50 -9.13 -10.11 -19.23
C GLY A 50 -7.63 -10.21 -18.89
N VAL A 51 -6.99 -11.34 -19.17
CA VAL A 51 -5.55 -11.52 -18.94
C VAL A 51 -4.72 -10.57 -19.79
N LEU A 52 -5.05 -10.42 -21.07
CA LEU A 52 -4.34 -9.49 -21.96
C LEU A 52 -4.51 -8.02 -21.53
N SER A 53 -5.71 -7.65 -21.07
CA SER A 53 -5.98 -6.30 -20.55
C SER A 53 -5.23 -6.02 -19.25
N VAL A 54 -5.14 -7.00 -18.35
CA VAL A 54 -4.35 -6.87 -17.12
C VAL A 54 -2.87 -6.74 -17.45
N ASP A 55 -2.34 -7.52 -18.40
CA ASP A 55 -0.93 -7.45 -18.79
C ASP A 55 -0.52 -6.05 -19.31
N ASP A 56 -1.35 -5.45 -20.16
CA ASP A 56 -1.10 -4.10 -20.71
C ASP A 56 -1.16 -3.00 -19.64
N ILE A 57 -2.11 -3.10 -18.69
CA ILE A 57 -2.31 -2.09 -17.64
C ILE A 57 -1.30 -2.27 -16.48
N TRP A 58 -0.87 -3.51 -16.19
CA TRP A 58 -0.06 -3.85 -15.01
C TRP A 58 1.38 -4.27 -15.32
N GLY A 59 1.90 -3.94 -16.51
CA GLY A 59 3.28 -4.27 -16.93
C GLY A 59 4.36 -4.04 -15.86
N GLU A 60 4.31 -2.89 -15.17
CA GLU A 60 5.25 -2.51 -14.10
C GLU A 60 5.02 -3.29 -12.78
N GLU A 61 3.79 -3.73 -12.50
CA GLU A 61 3.40 -4.37 -11.24
C GLU A 61 3.69 -5.88 -11.20
N TRP A 62 3.96 -6.52 -12.35
CA TRP A 62 4.37 -7.93 -12.41
C TRP A 62 5.60 -8.24 -11.53
N HIS A 63 6.49 -7.26 -11.36
CA HIS A 63 7.61 -7.39 -10.43
C HIS A 63 7.14 -7.54 -8.97
N ILE A 64 6.07 -6.83 -8.56
CA ILE A 64 5.50 -6.91 -7.22
C ILE A 64 4.88 -8.28 -6.98
N LEU A 65 4.18 -8.85 -7.98
CA LEU A 65 3.64 -10.20 -7.91
C LEU A 65 4.75 -11.25 -7.72
N ARG A 66 5.85 -11.14 -8.46
CA ARG A 66 7.00 -12.04 -8.31
C ARG A 66 7.61 -11.96 -6.91
N VAL A 67 7.81 -10.75 -6.38
CA VAL A 67 8.35 -10.54 -5.02
C VAL A 67 7.38 -11.08 -3.96
N SER A 68 6.08 -10.91 -4.18
CA SER A 68 5.03 -11.42 -3.29
C SER A 68 5.02 -12.94 -3.26
N LEU A 69 5.07 -13.60 -4.43
CA LEU A 69 5.20 -15.05 -4.56
C LEU A 69 6.47 -15.60 -3.90
N GLN A 70 7.61 -14.92 -4.05
CA GLN A 70 8.85 -15.30 -3.36
C GLN A 70 8.75 -15.18 -1.84
N SER A 71 8.07 -14.15 -1.36
CA SER A 71 7.82 -13.95 0.07
C SER A 71 6.86 -15.00 0.64
N THR A 72 5.82 -15.37 -0.12
CA THR A 72 4.80 -16.33 0.33
C THR A 72 5.10 -17.80 -0.04
N ALA A 73 6.16 -18.06 -0.80
CA ALA A 73 6.55 -19.39 -1.25
C ALA A 73 6.59 -20.45 -0.14
N PRO A 74 7.14 -20.18 1.07
CA PRO A 74 7.12 -21.17 2.16
C PRO A 74 5.70 -21.57 2.59
N PHE A 75 4.76 -20.62 2.64
CA PHE A 75 3.37 -20.89 3.03
C PHE A 75 2.62 -21.66 1.94
N LEU A 76 2.83 -21.29 0.67
CA LEU A 76 2.28 -22.02 -0.47
C LEU A 76 2.81 -23.45 -0.54
N HIS A 77 4.07 -23.66 -0.17
CA HIS A 77 4.68 -24.98 -0.08
C HIS A 77 4.06 -25.87 1.00
N ILE A 78 3.84 -25.33 2.21
CA ILE A 78 3.14 -26.04 3.28
C ILE A 78 1.74 -26.45 2.83
N LEU A 79 1.01 -25.54 2.16
CA LEU A 79 -0.32 -25.83 1.61
C LEU A 79 -0.27 -26.92 0.53
N ALA A 80 0.73 -26.88 -0.37
CA ALA A 80 0.94 -27.91 -1.39
C ALA A 80 1.24 -29.28 -0.76
N LEU A 81 2.09 -29.31 0.28
CA LEU A 81 2.43 -30.54 1.00
C LEU A 81 1.18 -31.14 1.65
N ALA A 82 0.40 -30.34 2.38
CA ALA A 82 -0.85 -30.77 3.00
C ALA A 82 -1.85 -31.32 1.96
N SER A 83 -1.95 -30.65 0.81
CA SER A 83 -2.84 -31.08 -0.29
C SER A 83 -2.40 -32.41 -0.88
N VAL A 84 -1.10 -32.58 -1.16
CA VAL A 84 -0.55 -33.84 -1.69
C VAL A 84 -0.68 -34.98 -0.67
N THR A 85 -0.51 -34.70 0.62
CA THR A 85 -0.75 -35.67 1.70
C THR A 85 -2.22 -36.08 1.77
N ALA A 86 -3.17 -35.14 1.67
CA ALA A 86 -4.59 -35.48 1.61
C ALA A 86 -4.94 -36.31 0.36
N LEU A 87 -4.33 -35.99 -0.79
CA LEU A 87 -4.53 -36.72 -2.04
C LEU A 87 -4.00 -38.15 -1.99
N SER A 88 -3.03 -38.44 -1.11
CA SER A 88 -2.45 -39.79 -0.94
C SER A 88 -3.52 -40.85 -0.67
N TRP A 89 -4.54 -40.51 0.14
CA TRP A 89 -5.62 -41.43 0.52
C TRP A 89 -6.50 -41.78 -0.68
N PHE A 90 -6.83 -40.80 -1.52
CA PHE A 90 -7.60 -41.03 -2.74
C PHE A 90 -6.83 -41.87 -3.75
N VAL A 91 -5.53 -41.58 -3.94
CA VAL A 91 -4.66 -42.36 -4.83
C VAL A 91 -4.52 -43.80 -4.33
N ALA A 92 -4.32 -44.00 -3.02
CA ALA A 92 -4.26 -45.33 -2.42
C ALA A 92 -5.56 -46.11 -2.61
N GLY A 93 -6.71 -45.49 -2.36
CA GLY A 93 -8.02 -46.11 -2.58
C GLY A 93 -8.27 -46.50 -4.04
N TYR A 94 -7.87 -45.63 -4.99
CA TYR A 94 -7.96 -45.91 -6.42
C TYR A 94 -7.09 -47.09 -6.88
N VAL A 95 -5.87 -47.20 -6.33
CA VAL A 95 -4.90 -48.24 -6.68
C VAL A 95 -5.30 -49.60 -6.07
N ILE A 96 -5.87 -49.64 -4.87
CA ILE A 96 -6.24 -50.90 -4.19
C ILE A 96 -7.54 -51.51 -4.75
N GLY A 97 -8.48 -50.70 -5.24
CA GLY A 97 -9.84 -51.16 -5.59
C GLY A 97 -10.06 -51.75 -6.99
N ARG A 98 -9.03 -51.92 -7.83
CA ARG A 98 -9.19 -52.33 -9.25
C ARG A 98 -8.21 -53.41 -9.68
N GLU A 99 -8.63 -54.27 -10.61
CA GLU A 99 -7.74 -55.24 -11.27
C GLU A 99 -6.53 -54.56 -11.93
N ARG A 100 -5.37 -55.21 -11.84
CA ARG A 100 -4.05 -54.70 -12.24
C ARG A 100 -4.08 -54.16 -13.67
N SER A 101 -3.99 -52.84 -13.82
CA SER A 101 -3.97 -52.17 -15.14
C SER A 101 -2.80 -51.21 -15.28
N ASN A 102 -2.29 -51.02 -16.50
CA ASN A 102 -1.21 -50.08 -16.80
C ASN A 102 -1.52 -48.65 -16.32
N LEU A 103 -2.80 -48.28 -16.28
CA LEU A 103 -3.27 -46.98 -15.80
C LEU A 103 -2.95 -46.73 -14.32
N GLN A 104 -3.09 -47.74 -13.45
CA GLN A 104 -2.77 -47.62 -12.02
C GLN A 104 -1.28 -47.31 -11.81
N GLY A 105 -0.41 -48.00 -12.55
CA GLY A 105 1.04 -47.77 -12.50
C GLY A 105 1.38 -46.34 -12.92
N THR A 106 0.78 -45.83 -13.99
CA THR A 106 0.98 -44.45 -14.45
C THR A 106 0.51 -43.42 -13.41
N VAL A 107 -0.67 -43.61 -12.81
CA VAL A 107 -1.20 -42.69 -11.79
C VAL A 107 -0.30 -42.67 -10.55
N MET A 108 0.18 -43.84 -10.11
CA MET A 108 1.07 -43.93 -8.96
C MET A 108 2.43 -43.28 -9.24
N LEU A 109 2.99 -43.48 -10.43
CA LEU A 109 4.24 -42.85 -10.87
C LEU A 109 4.12 -41.33 -10.90
N LEU A 110 3.04 -40.80 -11.50
CA LEU A 110 2.78 -39.36 -11.54
C LEU A 110 2.63 -38.77 -10.13
N TYR A 111 1.95 -39.48 -9.23
CA TYR A 111 1.82 -39.04 -7.84
C TYR A 111 3.19 -38.98 -7.13
N PHE A 112 4.04 -40.00 -7.29
CA PHE A 112 5.39 -39.97 -6.71
C PHE A 112 6.27 -38.87 -7.29
N ILE A 113 6.21 -38.63 -8.60
CA ILE A 113 6.91 -37.51 -9.24
C ILE A 113 6.43 -36.18 -8.64
N LEU A 114 5.11 -36.00 -8.47
CA LEU A 114 4.54 -34.80 -7.87
C LEU A 114 5.04 -34.62 -6.42
N VAL A 115 4.97 -35.66 -5.59
CA VAL A 115 5.48 -35.64 -4.21
C VAL A 115 6.96 -35.26 -4.20
N PHE A 116 7.77 -35.90 -5.04
CA PHE A 116 9.21 -35.66 -5.13
C PHE A 116 9.52 -34.21 -5.50
N LEU A 117 8.85 -33.66 -6.52
CA LEU A 117 9.00 -32.26 -6.92
C LEU A 117 8.60 -31.30 -5.80
N VAL A 118 7.49 -31.57 -5.11
CA VAL A 118 7.07 -30.77 -3.94
C VAL A 118 8.12 -30.83 -2.85
N TYR A 119 8.68 -32.00 -2.53
CA TYR A 119 9.73 -32.13 -1.51
C TYR A 119 11.04 -31.43 -1.88
N LEU A 120 11.39 -31.35 -3.15
CA LEU A 120 12.59 -30.63 -3.63
C LEU A 120 12.37 -29.11 -3.79
N ALA A 121 11.11 -28.66 -3.90
CA ALA A 121 10.79 -27.24 -4.11
C ALA A 121 11.49 -26.26 -3.14
N PRO A 122 11.67 -26.56 -1.84
CA PRO A 122 12.38 -25.66 -0.91
C PRO A 122 13.80 -25.32 -1.32
N LEU A 123 14.50 -26.20 -2.04
CA LEU A 123 15.86 -25.95 -2.53
C LEU A 123 15.91 -24.81 -3.56
N MET A 124 14.79 -24.52 -4.21
CA MET A 124 14.67 -23.48 -5.23
C MET A 124 14.12 -22.16 -4.68
N PHE A 125 13.73 -22.10 -3.41
CA PHE A 125 13.14 -20.89 -2.83
C PHE A 125 14.20 -19.84 -2.50
N THR A 126 14.16 -18.71 -3.21
CA THR A 126 14.88 -17.49 -2.84
C THR A 126 13.98 -16.61 -1.98
N CYS A 127 13.70 -17.05 -0.74
CA CYS A 127 12.87 -16.29 0.19
C CYS A 127 13.75 -15.33 1.03
N PRO A 128 13.55 -14.00 0.96
CA PRO A 128 14.31 -13.02 1.75
C PRO A 128 14.24 -13.25 3.27
N CYS A 129 13.21 -13.94 3.74
CA CYS A 129 13.00 -14.25 5.16
C CYS A 129 13.93 -15.35 5.69
N ILE A 130 14.48 -16.20 4.81
CA ILE A 130 15.31 -17.37 5.16
C ILE A 130 16.76 -17.15 4.72
N MET A 131 16.98 -16.32 3.70
CA MET A 131 18.32 -16.03 3.17
C MET A 131 19.22 -15.32 4.18
N ASP A 132 20.52 -15.59 4.09
CA ASP A 132 21.53 -14.85 4.84
C ASP A 132 21.48 -13.36 4.54
N ARG A 133 21.61 -12.56 5.60
CA ARG A 133 21.54 -11.10 5.53
C ARG A 133 22.57 -10.49 4.55
N HIS A 134 23.72 -11.14 4.36
CA HIS A 134 24.77 -10.71 3.45
C HIS A 134 24.44 -10.91 1.96
N ARG A 135 23.48 -11.79 1.64
CA ARG A 135 23.00 -12.02 0.26
C ARG A 135 21.81 -11.14 -0.12
N LEU A 136 21.26 -10.41 0.84
CA LEU A 136 20.15 -9.49 0.59
C LEU A 136 20.64 -8.25 -0.15
N LYS A 137 19.83 -7.76 -1.09
CA LYS A 137 20.06 -6.45 -1.73
C LYS A 137 19.95 -5.33 -0.70
N ALA A 138 20.50 -4.15 -1.05
CA ALA A 138 20.38 -2.96 -0.22
C ALA A 138 18.92 -2.69 0.16
N ARG A 139 18.70 -2.32 1.42
CA ARG A 139 17.34 -2.02 1.93
C ARG A 139 16.72 -0.89 1.10
N PRO A 140 15.45 -1.01 0.68
CA PRO A 140 14.77 0.08 0.01
C PRO A 140 14.73 1.32 0.91
N ALA A 141 14.81 2.49 0.31
CA ALA A 141 14.66 3.75 1.03
C ALA A 141 13.24 3.87 1.58
N VAL A 142 13.13 4.14 2.89
CA VAL A 142 11.83 4.36 3.53
C VAL A 142 11.62 5.85 3.71
N ILE A 143 10.51 6.36 3.18
CA ILE A 143 10.15 7.78 3.25
C ILE A 143 8.97 7.94 4.22
N GLY A 144 9.19 8.70 5.29
CA GLY A 144 8.14 9.05 6.26
C GLY A 144 7.21 10.12 5.68
N ARG A 145 6.14 9.68 5.02
CA ARG A 145 5.12 10.56 4.41
C ARG A 145 4.42 11.38 5.49
N ARG A 146 4.55 12.71 5.44
CA ARG A 146 4.11 13.67 6.48
C ARG A 146 4.63 13.35 7.88
N GLY A 147 5.80 12.71 7.95
CA GLY A 147 6.36 12.14 9.17
C GLY A 147 5.92 10.69 9.39
N ALA A 148 5.34 10.42 10.56
CA ALA A 148 4.84 9.12 10.99
C ALA A 148 3.37 9.24 11.42
N PRO A 149 2.43 9.38 10.46
CA PRO A 149 1.03 9.73 10.73
C PRO A 149 0.29 8.68 11.57
N MET A 150 0.76 7.43 11.57
CA MET A 150 0.23 6.37 12.44
C MET A 150 0.69 6.48 13.91
N LEU A 151 1.73 7.25 14.21
CA LEU A 151 2.29 7.38 15.56
C LEU A 151 2.05 8.76 16.18
N ALA A 152 1.85 9.78 15.36
CA ALA A 152 1.63 11.15 15.78
C ALA A 152 0.94 11.97 14.67
N PRO A 153 0.25 13.07 15.01
CA PRO A 153 -0.51 13.88 14.05
C PRO A 153 0.36 14.31 12.87
N GLU A 154 -0.09 14.10 11.64
CA GLU A 154 0.66 14.43 10.42
C GLU A 154 1.14 15.89 10.39
N ASN A 155 2.27 16.14 9.71
CA ASN A 155 2.86 17.48 9.55
C ASN A 155 3.19 18.23 10.87
N THR A 156 3.27 17.52 12.00
CA THR A 156 3.75 18.07 13.28
C THR A 156 5.21 17.70 13.55
N LEU A 157 5.89 18.50 14.38
CA LEU A 157 7.27 18.22 14.78
C LEU A 157 7.41 16.84 15.44
N MET A 158 6.41 16.43 16.24
CA MET A 158 6.38 15.11 16.85
C MET A 158 6.33 13.99 15.81
N SER A 159 5.53 14.15 14.75
CA SER A 159 5.42 13.14 13.69
C SER A 159 6.71 12.96 12.90
N PHE A 160 7.41 14.05 12.58
CA PHE A 160 8.73 13.96 11.96
C PHE A 160 9.77 13.36 12.92
N SER A 161 9.74 13.73 14.20
CA SER A 161 10.64 13.16 15.21
C SER A 161 10.45 11.65 15.34
N ARG A 162 9.20 11.17 15.36
CA ARG A 162 8.88 9.74 15.36
C ARG A 162 9.37 9.04 14.09
N ALA A 163 9.17 9.63 12.92
CA ALA A 163 9.66 9.06 11.66
C ALA A 163 11.18 8.87 11.67
N LEU A 164 11.91 9.91 12.10
CA LEU A 164 13.37 9.85 12.19
C LEU A 164 13.86 8.83 13.22
N GLN A 165 13.16 8.69 14.36
CA GLN A 165 13.45 7.64 15.36
C GLN A 165 13.27 6.22 14.82
N GLN A 166 12.37 6.02 13.84
CA GLN A 166 12.18 4.73 13.16
C GLN A 166 13.23 4.46 12.06
N GLY A 167 14.21 5.35 11.88
CA GLY A 167 15.29 5.16 10.92
C GLY A 167 14.87 5.39 9.47
N THR A 168 13.93 6.29 9.22
CA THR A 168 13.54 6.67 7.85
C THR A 168 14.70 7.34 7.11
N SER A 169 14.90 6.93 5.85
CA SER A 169 15.94 7.50 4.99
C SER A 169 15.61 8.93 4.58
N SER A 170 14.33 9.25 4.47
CA SER A 170 13.83 10.60 4.20
C SER A 170 12.50 10.83 4.91
N VAL A 171 12.15 12.09 5.13
CA VAL A 171 10.78 12.50 5.47
C VAL A 171 10.18 13.29 4.32
N GLU A 172 8.87 13.23 4.15
CA GLU A 172 8.14 14.00 3.15
C GLU A 172 7.13 14.93 3.82
N ALA A 173 6.93 16.12 3.26
CA ALA A 173 5.94 17.07 3.77
C ALA A 173 5.38 17.95 2.65
N ASP A 174 4.12 18.35 2.83
CA ASP A 174 3.42 19.29 1.98
C ASP A 174 3.60 20.72 2.53
N VAL A 175 4.10 21.63 1.70
CA VAL A 175 4.44 23.01 2.08
C VAL A 175 3.45 23.97 1.46
N SER A 176 2.89 24.83 2.30
CA SER A 176 2.12 26.01 1.91
C SER A 176 2.80 27.27 2.43
N ILE A 177 2.35 28.44 2.00
CA ILE A 177 2.89 29.74 2.42
C ILE A 177 1.80 30.60 3.03
N SER A 178 2.10 31.27 4.14
CA SER A 178 1.20 32.22 4.79
C SER A 178 1.20 33.58 4.08
N VAL A 179 0.24 34.44 4.44
CA VAL A 179 0.14 35.81 3.88
C VAL A 179 1.40 36.64 4.14
N ASP A 180 2.00 36.47 5.32
CA ASP A 180 3.24 37.12 5.75
C ASP A 180 4.52 36.41 5.25
N GLY A 181 4.39 35.41 4.36
CA GLY A 181 5.50 34.82 3.64
C GLY A 181 6.28 33.75 4.41
N VAL A 182 5.67 33.13 5.43
CA VAL A 182 6.29 32.04 6.20
C VAL A 182 5.84 30.69 5.63
N PRO A 183 6.76 29.84 5.14
CA PRO A 183 6.40 28.51 4.69
C PRO A 183 6.09 27.57 5.86
N PHE A 184 4.92 26.94 5.82
CA PHE A 184 4.41 26.03 6.85
C PHE A 184 3.92 24.71 6.26
N LEU A 185 3.79 23.70 7.12
CA LEU A 185 3.48 22.34 6.70
C LEU A 185 1.98 22.07 6.79
N MET A 186 1.35 21.87 5.63
CA MET A 186 -0.08 21.61 5.53
C MET A 186 -0.41 20.91 4.22
N ARG A 187 -1.15 19.82 4.32
CA ARG A 187 -1.64 19.06 3.16
C ARG A 187 -2.94 19.61 2.60
N ASP A 188 -3.84 20.07 3.46
CA ASP A 188 -5.16 20.47 3.02
C ASP A 188 -5.16 21.92 2.54
N HIS A 189 -6.14 22.31 1.73
CA HIS A 189 -6.35 23.71 1.36
C HIS A 189 -6.86 24.53 2.54
N THR A 190 -7.53 23.92 3.51
CA THR A 190 -8.08 24.59 4.69
C THR A 190 -7.50 23.98 5.97
N LEU A 191 -7.58 24.72 7.08
CA LEU A 191 -7.05 24.29 8.38
C LEU A 191 -8.03 23.38 9.16
N ARG A 192 -9.25 23.18 8.64
CA ARG A 192 -10.40 22.63 9.38
C ARG A 192 -10.24 21.20 9.89
N ARG A 193 -9.59 20.32 9.11
CA ARG A 193 -9.50 18.90 9.45
C ARG A 193 -8.45 18.61 10.52
N THR A 194 -7.31 19.28 10.44
CA THR A 194 -6.12 18.97 11.25
C THR A 194 -5.84 20.01 12.32
N THR A 195 -6.73 20.98 12.51
CA THR A 195 -6.60 21.99 13.55
C THR A 195 -7.94 22.34 14.21
N ASP A 196 -7.89 23.18 15.24
CA ASP A 196 -9.03 23.78 15.94
C ASP A 196 -9.49 25.12 15.36
N VAL A 197 -9.17 25.43 14.10
CA VAL A 197 -9.57 26.69 13.43
C VAL A 197 -11.06 26.99 13.50
N SER A 198 -11.92 25.96 13.52
CA SER A 198 -13.38 26.15 13.60
C SER A 198 -13.84 26.71 14.96
N GLN A 199 -13.00 26.58 16.00
CA GLN A 199 -13.26 27.12 17.33
C GLN A 199 -12.65 28.51 17.49
N ILE A 200 -11.41 28.71 16.98
CA ILE A 200 -10.67 29.97 17.15
C ILE A 200 -11.07 31.03 16.10
N PHE A 201 -11.31 30.62 14.86
CA PHE A 201 -11.66 31.48 13.73
C PHE A 201 -12.87 30.93 12.95
N PRO A 202 -14.07 30.87 13.56
CA PRO A 202 -15.25 30.20 12.99
C PRO A 202 -15.65 30.75 11.61
N ASP A 203 -15.58 32.07 11.42
CA ASP A 203 -15.95 32.75 10.17
C ASP A 203 -14.99 32.44 9.01
N ARG A 204 -13.75 32.05 9.33
CA ARG A 204 -12.68 31.78 8.36
C ARG A 204 -12.34 30.29 8.23
N GLN A 205 -13.12 29.40 8.85
CA GLN A 205 -12.81 27.96 8.85
C GLN A 205 -12.75 27.31 7.46
N PHE A 206 -13.42 27.91 6.47
CA PHE A 206 -13.43 27.48 5.06
C PHE A 206 -12.46 28.27 4.18
N SER A 207 -11.84 29.32 4.74
CA SER A 207 -10.81 30.08 4.03
C SER A 207 -9.59 29.21 3.78
N GLU A 208 -8.89 29.49 2.68
CA GLU A 208 -7.66 28.78 2.38
C GLU A 208 -6.60 29.07 3.45
N ALA A 209 -5.85 28.03 3.83
CA ALA A 209 -4.81 28.09 4.84
C ALA A 209 -3.71 29.11 4.50
N SER A 210 -3.46 29.35 3.20
CA SER A 210 -2.49 30.33 2.72
C SER A 210 -2.89 31.77 3.08
N PHE A 211 -4.20 32.07 3.18
CA PHE A 211 -4.70 33.41 3.54
C PHE A 211 -4.66 33.71 5.05
N PHE A 212 -4.08 32.85 5.88
CA PHE A 212 -3.82 33.14 7.29
C PHE A 212 -2.40 33.68 7.50
N ASN A 213 -2.22 34.50 8.54
CA ASN A 213 -0.90 34.90 8.99
C ASN A 213 -0.23 33.77 9.77
N TRP A 214 1.10 33.73 9.78
CA TRP A 214 1.84 32.70 10.52
C TRP A 214 1.53 32.70 12.03
N THR A 215 1.34 33.88 12.63
CA THR A 215 0.97 33.99 14.06
C THR A 215 -0.37 33.33 14.36
N GLU A 216 -1.37 33.53 13.49
CA GLU A 216 -2.67 32.86 13.58
C GLU A 216 -2.50 31.34 13.45
N ILE A 217 -1.81 30.89 12.40
CA ILE A 217 -1.56 29.46 12.13
C ILE A 217 -0.83 28.80 13.31
N ARG A 218 0.16 29.48 13.89
CA ARG A 218 0.97 28.96 15.00
C ARG A 218 0.18 28.86 16.30
N SER A 219 -0.84 29.69 16.50
CA SER A 219 -1.71 29.62 17.68
C SER A 219 -2.66 28.41 17.66
N LEU A 220 -2.90 27.81 16.50
CA LEU A 220 -3.82 26.69 16.36
C LEU A 220 -3.23 25.38 16.89
N ASN A 221 -4.09 24.61 17.54
CA ASN A 221 -3.77 23.25 17.97
C ASN A 221 -3.83 22.30 16.78
N ALA A 222 -2.73 21.59 16.49
CA ALA A 222 -2.64 20.65 15.37
C ALA A 222 -2.62 19.16 15.81
N GLY A 223 -2.99 18.88 17.06
CA GLY A 223 -2.83 17.53 17.64
C GLY A 223 -4.06 16.94 18.30
N GLN A 224 -4.96 17.74 18.87
CA GLN A 224 -6.18 17.24 19.53
C GLN A 224 -7.09 16.46 18.58
N TRP A 225 -7.19 16.89 17.32
CA TRP A 225 -7.99 16.20 16.30
C TRP A 225 -7.59 14.73 16.17
N PHE A 226 -6.29 14.42 16.23
CA PHE A 226 -5.76 13.07 16.09
C PHE A 226 -6.24 12.15 17.21
N LEU A 227 -6.29 12.66 18.44
CA LEU A 227 -6.78 11.91 19.60
C LEU A 227 -8.30 11.72 19.55
N LYS A 228 -9.04 12.69 18.99
CA LYS A 228 -10.50 12.66 18.90
C LYS A 228 -11.00 11.76 17.78
N SER A 229 -10.40 11.86 16.59
CA SER A 229 -10.84 11.12 15.41
C SER A 229 -10.20 9.74 15.27
N ASP A 230 -9.07 9.51 15.94
CA ASP A 230 -8.26 8.27 15.88
C ASP A 230 -8.18 7.67 14.45
N PRO A 231 -7.57 8.40 13.49
CA PRO A 231 -7.67 8.07 12.06
C PRO A 231 -7.04 6.73 11.68
N TYR A 232 -6.23 6.13 12.56
CA TYR A 232 -5.51 4.88 12.33
C TYR A 232 -5.78 3.81 13.39
N TRP A 233 -6.74 4.02 14.30
CA TRP A 233 -7.01 3.11 15.42
C TRP A 233 -5.78 2.81 16.30
N THR A 234 -4.97 3.84 16.54
CA THR A 234 -3.68 3.73 17.25
C THR A 234 -3.68 4.42 18.61
N VAL A 235 -4.67 5.28 18.89
CA VAL A 235 -4.71 6.11 20.11
C VAL A 235 -4.75 5.27 21.39
N GLN A 236 -5.38 4.09 21.34
CA GLN A 236 -5.43 3.16 22.47
C GLN A 236 -4.06 2.66 22.90
N ALA A 237 -3.13 2.46 21.95
CA ALA A 237 -1.77 2.01 22.23
C ALA A 237 -0.83 3.11 22.77
N LEU A 238 -1.27 4.38 22.76
CA LEU A 238 -0.45 5.51 23.19
C LEU A 238 -0.36 5.62 24.71
N THR A 239 0.85 5.89 25.21
CA THR A 239 1.08 6.22 26.61
C THR A 239 0.44 7.56 26.99
N ALA A 240 0.13 7.76 28.28
CA ALA A 240 -0.41 9.03 28.77
C ALA A 240 0.52 10.24 28.45
N ARG A 241 1.83 10.02 28.52
CA ARG A 241 2.83 11.03 28.15
C ARG A 241 2.76 11.40 26.66
N ASP A 242 2.54 10.42 25.81
CA ASP A 242 2.42 10.65 24.37
C ASP A 242 1.13 11.37 24.02
N ARG A 243 0.01 11.02 24.67
CA ARG A 243 -1.26 11.75 24.52
C ARG A 243 -1.11 13.22 24.91
N SER A 244 -0.44 13.52 26.01
CA SER A 244 -0.16 14.90 26.44
C SER A 244 0.75 15.67 25.45
N LYS A 245 1.78 15.00 24.89
CA LYS A 245 2.62 15.63 23.86
C LYS A 245 1.85 15.89 22.56
N ILE A 246 0.99 14.96 22.18
CA ILE A 246 0.14 15.07 20.99
C ILE A 246 -0.86 16.21 21.18
N SER A 247 -1.54 16.29 22.33
CA SER A 247 -2.52 17.35 22.58
C SER A 247 -1.92 18.76 22.55
N ASN A 248 -0.60 18.89 22.69
CA ASN A 248 0.11 20.17 22.72
C ASN A 248 0.86 20.48 21.42
N GLN A 249 0.63 19.72 20.33
CA GLN A 249 1.24 20.02 19.03
C GLN A 249 0.57 21.23 18.37
N THR A 250 1.39 22.02 17.68
CA THR A 250 0.97 23.13 16.81
C THR A 250 1.36 22.85 15.37
N VAL A 251 0.89 23.67 14.43
CA VAL A 251 1.34 23.62 13.04
C VAL A 251 2.85 23.86 12.97
N CYS A 252 3.54 23.03 12.20
CA CYS A 252 5.00 23.06 12.04
C CYS A 252 5.40 23.97 10.89
N SER A 253 6.42 24.81 11.10
CA SER A 253 7.05 25.55 9.99
C SER A 253 8.00 24.66 9.20
N LEU A 254 8.24 25.01 7.92
CA LEU A 254 9.23 24.32 7.11
C LEU A 254 10.63 24.35 7.76
N VAL A 255 11.00 25.49 8.34
CA VAL A 255 12.31 25.68 8.99
C VAL A 255 12.47 24.75 10.20
N GLU A 256 11.44 24.57 11.02
CA GLU A 256 11.47 23.67 12.18
C GLU A 256 11.68 22.22 11.78
N MET A 257 10.92 21.75 10.78
CA MET A 257 11.10 20.39 10.24
C MET A 257 12.50 20.22 9.67
N LEU A 258 12.98 21.13 8.81
CA LEU A 258 14.29 21.00 8.18
C LEU A 258 15.44 21.05 9.20
N ARG A 259 15.32 21.85 10.28
CA ARG A 259 16.29 21.82 11.39
C ARG A 259 16.31 20.48 12.10
N LEU A 260 15.15 19.83 12.25
CA LEU A 260 15.07 18.49 12.81
C LEU A 260 15.75 17.47 11.89
N VAL A 261 15.51 17.56 10.58
CA VAL A 261 16.17 16.68 9.57
C VAL A 261 17.67 16.95 9.48
N ALA A 262 18.12 18.20 9.60
CA ALA A 262 19.54 18.55 9.56
C ALA A 262 20.33 17.89 10.71
N ARG A 263 19.68 17.70 11.87
CA ARG A 263 20.25 17.01 13.04
C ARG A 263 20.28 15.48 12.90
N SER A 264 19.49 14.92 12.00
CA SER A 264 19.54 13.49 11.65
C SER A 264 20.41 13.29 10.39
N ASN A 265 20.71 12.04 10.05
CA ASN A 265 21.37 11.69 8.78
C ASN A 265 20.34 11.35 7.66
N SER A 266 19.18 12.01 7.67
CA SER A 266 18.07 11.73 6.74
C SER A 266 17.91 12.83 5.70
N SER A 267 17.19 12.56 4.60
CA SER A 267 16.85 13.59 3.62
C SER A 267 15.45 14.16 3.86
N ALA A 268 15.11 15.25 3.17
CA ALA A 268 13.77 15.80 3.14
C ALA A 268 13.26 15.87 1.69
N LEU A 269 12.01 15.48 1.48
CA LEU A 269 11.27 15.67 0.25
C LEU A 269 10.15 16.66 0.53
N ILE A 270 10.14 17.79 -0.14
CA ILE A 270 9.13 18.83 0.08
C ILE A 270 8.28 19.01 -1.18
N ASN A 271 6.96 18.88 -1.02
CA ASN A 271 6.00 19.17 -2.07
C ASN A 271 5.52 20.61 -1.86
N ILE A 272 5.97 21.53 -2.70
CA ILE A 272 5.66 22.95 -2.55
C ILE A 272 4.40 23.26 -3.35
N ARG A 273 3.40 23.82 -2.67
CA ARG A 273 2.15 24.26 -3.28
C ARG A 273 2.23 25.72 -3.70
N LYS A 274 1.84 25.98 -4.94
CA LYS A 274 1.65 27.34 -5.43
C LYS A 274 0.39 27.95 -4.79
N PRO A 275 0.47 29.14 -4.17
CA PRO A 275 -0.72 29.79 -3.62
C PRO A 275 -1.63 30.32 -4.74
N PRO A 276 -2.89 30.70 -4.43
CA PRO A 276 -3.85 31.24 -5.40
C PRO A 276 -3.38 32.56 -6.02
N SER A 277 -3.88 32.91 -7.21
CA SER A 277 -3.52 34.13 -7.94
C SER A 277 -3.72 35.42 -7.16
N GLY A 278 -4.72 35.48 -6.27
CA GLY A 278 -4.99 36.64 -5.40
C GLY A 278 -4.10 36.74 -4.15
N HIS A 279 -3.19 35.79 -3.94
CA HIS A 279 -2.36 35.75 -2.74
C HIS A 279 -1.23 36.79 -2.81
N PRO A 280 -0.94 37.57 -1.74
CA PRO A 280 0.12 38.59 -1.75
C PRO A 280 1.52 38.06 -2.09
N ARG A 281 1.78 36.79 -1.82
CA ARG A 281 3.03 36.09 -2.13
C ARG A 281 3.00 35.27 -3.43
N TYR A 282 2.02 35.46 -4.30
CA TYR A 282 1.87 34.66 -5.53
C TYR A 282 3.10 34.67 -6.46
N GLN A 283 3.86 35.77 -6.48
CA GLN A 283 5.09 35.86 -7.27
C GLN A 283 6.34 35.37 -6.51
N ASN A 284 6.33 35.45 -5.18
CA ASN A 284 7.52 35.26 -4.34
C ASN A 284 7.55 33.95 -3.54
N TRP A 285 6.46 33.16 -3.55
CA TRP A 285 6.33 31.95 -2.72
C TRP A 285 7.48 30.96 -2.86
N PHE A 286 8.00 30.78 -4.08
CA PHE A 286 9.10 29.86 -4.34
C PHE A 286 10.39 30.37 -3.70
N MET A 287 10.66 31.67 -3.85
CA MET A 287 11.81 32.31 -3.23
C MET A 287 11.71 32.24 -1.71
N ASP A 288 10.56 32.58 -1.12
CA ASP A 288 10.34 32.49 0.34
C ASP A 288 10.60 31.08 0.87
N THR A 289 10.17 30.06 0.11
CA THR A 289 10.44 28.65 0.43
C THR A 289 11.93 28.34 0.34
N LEU A 290 12.62 28.81 -0.69
CA LEU A 290 14.07 28.64 -0.85
C LEU A 290 14.85 29.31 0.29
N TRP A 291 14.48 30.53 0.67
CA TRP A 291 15.05 31.26 1.81
C TRP A 291 14.85 30.49 3.12
N ALA A 292 13.67 29.89 3.33
CA ALA A 292 13.41 29.03 4.49
C ALA A 292 14.30 27.77 4.50
N VAL A 293 14.52 27.14 3.35
CA VAL A 293 15.45 26.00 3.22
C VAL A 293 16.87 26.43 3.60
N GLN A 294 17.36 27.53 3.05
CA GLN A 294 18.70 28.06 3.38
C GLN A 294 18.84 28.40 4.86
N LYS A 295 17.83 29.06 5.45
CA LYS A 295 17.80 29.44 6.88
C LYS A 295 17.81 28.24 7.83
N SER A 296 17.39 27.07 7.37
CA SER A 296 17.39 25.85 8.20
C SER A 296 18.79 25.26 8.44
N GLY A 297 19.77 25.61 7.60
CA GLY A 297 21.15 25.10 7.68
C GLY A 297 21.33 23.68 7.13
N ILE A 298 20.30 23.09 6.53
CA ILE A 298 20.42 21.78 5.87
C ILE A 298 21.17 21.90 4.54
N SER A 299 21.99 20.91 4.21
CA SER A 299 22.61 20.83 2.89
C SER A 299 21.56 20.68 1.80
N GLN A 300 21.61 21.53 0.78
CA GLN A 300 20.65 21.53 -0.34
C GLN A 300 20.60 20.17 -1.07
N LYS A 301 21.71 19.42 -1.10
CA LYS A 301 21.77 18.08 -1.71
C LYS A 301 20.86 17.06 -1.00
N ARG A 302 20.49 17.32 0.26
CA ARG A 302 19.61 16.48 1.09
C ARG A 302 18.14 16.92 1.03
N VAL A 303 17.83 17.98 0.29
CA VAL A 303 16.46 18.47 0.12
C VAL A 303 16.06 18.30 -1.34
N ARG A 304 15.02 17.50 -1.57
CA ARG A 304 14.39 17.35 -2.90
C ARG A 304 13.07 18.11 -2.90
N THR A 305 12.80 18.80 -4.00
CA THR A 305 11.60 19.63 -4.15
C THR A 305 10.75 19.11 -5.31
N ASN A 306 9.46 18.94 -5.07
CA ASN A 306 8.46 18.75 -6.10
C ASN A 306 7.51 19.94 -6.08
N VAL A 307 7.22 20.55 -7.23
CA VAL A 307 6.23 21.63 -7.33
C VAL A 307 4.89 20.99 -7.70
N LEU A 308 3.87 21.23 -6.89
CA LEU A 308 2.52 20.78 -7.18
C LEU A 308 1.84 21.80 -8.09
N GLU A 309 1.81 21.52 -9.40
CA GLU A 309 1.01 22.26 -10.36
C GLU A 309 -0.42 21.71 -10.34
N ARG A 310 -1.34 22.44 -9.71
CA ARG A 310 -2.78 22.32 -9.91
C ARG A 310 -3.40 23.71 -9.91
#